data_AF-A0A842Q5U1-F1
#
_entry.id   AF-A0A842Q5U1-F1
#
_cell.length_a   1.000
_cell.length_b   1.000
_cell.length_c   1.000
_cell.angle_alpha   90.00
_cell.angle_beta   90.00
_cell.angle_gamma   90.00
#
_symmetry.space_group_name_H-M   'P 1'
#
loop_
_entity.id
_entity.type
_entity.pdbx_description
1 polymer ?
#
loop_
_entity_poly.entity_id
_entity_poly.type
_entity_poly.pdbx_seq_one_letter_code
_entity_poly.pdbx_strand_id
1 'polypeptide(L)' 'MELFCPNCKSKTDELIECNNCETIGCPKCIRKKYGKWVCHKCPETKYEKPKYYYPEPEIQEKKEEDVISGFSAMFG' A
#
# COMPACT_ATOMS: atom_id res chain seq x y z
N MET A 1 -12.10 -26.11 28.67
CA MET A 1 -10.62 -26.16 28.64
C MET A 1 -10.14 -24.76 28.35
N GLU A 2 -9.16 -24.25 29.08
CA GLU A 2 -8.58 -22.92 28.84
C GLU A 2 -7.36 -23.08 27.92
N LEU A 3 -7.31 -22.36 26.80
CA LEU A 3 -6.16 -22.37 25.89
C LEU A 3 -5.24 -21.20 26.20
N PHE A 4 -3.94 -21.44 26.09
CA PHE A 4 -2.89 -20.45 26.30
C PHE A 4 -2.03 -20.33 25.05
N CYS A 5 -1.74 -19.10 24.65
CA CYS A 5 -0.85 -18.84 23.54
C CYS A 5 0.60 -19.23 23.89
N PRO A 6 1.30 -20.05 23.09
CA PRO A 6 2.69 -20.41 23.35
C PRO A 6 3.67 -19.22 23.18
N ASN A 7 3.30 -18.20 22.38
CA ASN A 7 4.16 -17.02 22.13
C ASN A 7 4.07 -15.96 23.23
N CYS A 8 2.85 -15.58 23.65
CA CYS A 8 2.64 -14.48 24.60
C CYS A 8 2.04 -14.91 25.93
N LYS A 9 1.77 -16.21 26.13
CA LYS A 9 1.17 -16.79 27.34
C LYS A 9 -0.18 -16.20 27.73
N SER A 10 -0.83 -15.46 26.83
CA SER A 10 -2.18 -14.94 27.06
C SER A 10 -3.21 -16.06 26.96
N LYS A 11 -4.21 -16.01 27.84
CA LYS A 11 -5.43 -16.81 27.71
C LYS A 11 -6.15 -16.43 26.40
N THR A 12 -6.66 -17.43 25.69
CA THR A 12 -7.34 -17.29 24.40
C THR A 12 -8.39 -18.39 24.26
N ASP A 13 -9.42 -18.15 23.46
CA ASP A 13 -10.45 -19.15 23.16
C ASP A 13 -10.09 -19.99 21.94
N GLU A 14 -9.20 -19.48 21.10
CA GLU A 14 -8.74 -20.13 19.87
C GLU A 14 -7.23 -19.95 19.67
N LEU A 15 -6.64 -20.91 18.96
CA LEU A 15 -5.27 -20.87 18.47
C LEU A 15 -5.29 -20.98 16.94
N ILE A 16 -4.49 -20.15 16.31
CA ILE A 16 -4.35 -20.04 14.86
C ILE A 16 -2.98 -20.58 14.48
N GLU A 17 -2.88 -21.19 13.32
CA GLU A 17 -1.62 -21.63 12.73
C GLU A 17 -1.14 -20.64 11.66
N CYS A 18 0.14 -20.30 11.68
CA CYS A 18 0.74 -19.42 10.68
C CYS A 18 0.93 -20.17 9.35
N ASN A 19 0.39 -19.64 8.26
CA ASN A 19 0.51 -20.24 6.92
C ASN A 19 1.95 -20.33 6.38
N ASN A 20 2.89 -19.54 6.91
CA ASN A 20 4.25 -19.45 6.38
C ASN A 20 5.28 -20.30 7.13
N CYS A 21 5.05 -20.56 8.42
CA CYS A 21 6.03 -21.26 9.26
C CYS A 21 5.38 -22.23 10.26
N GLU A 22 4.08 -22.49 10.11
CA GLU A 22 3.32 -23.50 10.86
C GLU A 22 3.35 -23.29 12.38
N THR A 23 3.74 -22.10 12.83
CA THR A 23 3.74 -21.77 14.25
C THR A 23 2.32 -21.48 14.73
N ILE A 24 1.97 -22.05 15.87
CA ILE A 24 0.68 -21.86 16.53
C ILE A 24 0.74 -20.63 17.45
N GLY A 25 -0.31 -19.82 17.46
CA GLY A 25 -0.39 -18.62 18.29
C GLY A 25 -1.81 -18.08 18.41
N CYS A 26 -2.01 -17.09 19.28
CA CYS A 26 -3.31 -16.43 19.42
C CYS A 26 -3.55 -15.39 18.31
N PRO A 27 -4.79 -14.89 18.16
CA PRO A 27 -5.14 -13.82 17.20
C PRO A 27 -4.35 -12.52 17.35
N LYS A 28 -3.69 -12.29 18.51
CA LYS A 28 -2.79 -11.16 18.70
C LYS A 28 -1.42 -11.38 18.04
N CYS A 29 -0.89 -12.60 18.13
CA CYS A 29 0.43 -12.97 17.63
C CYS A 29 0.44 -13.31 16.13
N ILE A 30 -0.68 -13.80 15.62
CA ILE A 30 -0.89 -14.19 14.22
C ILE A 30 -2.06 -13.37 13.69
N ARG A 31 -1.81 -12.57 12.66
CA ARG A 31 -2.80 -11.65 12.09
C ARG A 31 -3.04 -11.98 10.63
N LYS A 32 -4.26 -11.73 10.17
CA LYS A 32 -4.62 -11.91 8.76
C LYS A 32 -4.02 -10.77 7.93
N LYS A 33 -3.09 -11.09 7.03
CA LYS A 33 -2.48 -10.16 6.07
C LYS A 33 -2.70 -10.73 4.67
N TYR A 34 -3.29 -9.93 3.77
CA TYR A 34 -3.55 -10.34 2.38
C TYR A 34 -4.30 -11.68 2.25
N GLY A 35 -5.26 -11.92 3.13
CA GLY A 35 -6.05 -13.16 3.14
C GLY A 35 -5.41 -14.36 3.83
N LYS A 36 -4.12 -14.29 4.22
CA LYS A 36 -3.39 -15.38 4.90
C LYS A 36 -3.13 -15.06 6.38
N TRP A 37 -3.11 -16.05 7.25
CA TRP A 37 -2.71 -15.87 8.66
C TRP A 37 -1.20 -15.91 8.78
N VAL A 38 -0.60 -14.79 9.17
CA VAL A 38 0.85 -14.63 9.22
C VAL A 38 1.28 -14.15 10.60
N CYS A 39 2.27 -14.82 11.18
CA CYS A 39 2.85 -14.43 12.46
C CYS A 39 3.82 -13.24 12.28
N HIS A 40 4.08 -12.51 13.36
CA HIS A 40 5.02 -11.38 13.37
C HIS A 40 6.47 -11.75 13.06
N LYS A 41 6.86 -13.03 13.16
CA LYS A 41 8.22 -13.50 12.88
C LYS A 41 8.47 -13.73 11.40
N CYS A 42 7.42 -13.99 10.62
CA CYS A 42 7.58 -14.19 9.20
C CYS A 42 7.89 -12.86 8.52
N PRO A 43 8.88 -12.81 7.61
CA PRO A 43 9.12 -11.61 6.82
C PRO A 43 7.83 -11.26 6.10
N GLU A 44 7.40 -10.00 6.25
CA GLU A 44 6.32 -9.50 5.41
C GLU A 44 6.77 -9.67 3.96
N THR A 45 6.02 -10.43 3.17
CA THR A 45 6.16 -10.40 1.72
C THR A 45 6.00 -8.94 1.33
N LYS A 46 7.12 -8.28 1.04
CA LYS A 46 7.14 -6.89 0.60
C LYS A 46 6.15 -6.83 -0.54
N TYR A 47 5.08 -6.08 -0.32
CA TYR A 47 4.16 -5.73 -1.36
C TYR A 47 5.01 -4.95 -2.37
N GLU A 48 5.40 -5.59 -3.48
CA GLU A 48 5.72 -4.83 -4.67
C GLU A 48 4.42 -4.12 -5.03
N LYS A 49 4.26 -2.89 -4.54
CA LYS A 49 3.27 -1.99 -5.11
C LYS A 49 3.51 -2.05 -6.61
N PRO A 50 2.51 -2.39 -7.44
CA PRO A 50 2.66 -2.17 -8.86
C PRO A 50 3.01 -0.69 -9.01
N LYS A 51 4.25 -0.41 -9.46
CA LYS A 51 4.64 0.93 -9.87
C LYS A 51 3.80 1.21 -11.12
N TYR A 52 2.60 1.74 -10.93
CA TYR A 52 1.87 2.37 -12.02
C TYR A 52 2.73 3.56 -12.46
N TYR A 53 3.50 3.35 -13.52
CA TYR A 53 4.18 4.41 -14.24
C TYR A 53 3.08 5.16 -15.01
N TYR A 54 2.59 6.24 -14.42
CA TYR A 54 1.91 7.26 -15.21
C TYR A 54 3.02 8.04 -15.92
N PRO A 55 3.14 8.00 -17.26
CA PRO A 55 3.96 8.98 -17.93
C PRO A 55 3.39 10.36 -17.63
N GLU A 56 4.21 11.26 -17.07
CA GLU A 56 3.89 12.67 -16.95
C GLU A 56 3.58 13.21 -18.36
N PRO A 57 2.45 13.89 -18.57
CA PRO A 57 2.21 14.55 -19.85
C PRO A 57 3.25 15.67 -20.00
N GLU A 58 4.07 15.58 -21.06
CA GLU A 58 4.94 16.66 -21.50
C GLU A 58 4.06 17.89 -21.78
N ILE A 59 4.09 18.86 -20.87
CA ILE A 59 3.52 20.18 -21.09
C ILE A 59 4.41 20.84 -22.15
N GLN A 60 3.96 20.85 -23.41
CA GLN A 60 4.60 21.63 -24.46
C GLN A 60 4.45 23.11 -24.14
N GLU A 61 5.54 23.73 -23.68
CA GLU A 61 5.73 25.18 -23.68
C GLU A 61 5.56 25.70 -25.12
N LYS A 62 4.38 26.23 -25.46
CA LYS A 62 4.27 27.15 -26.59
C LYS A 62 4.72 28.53 -26.13
N LYS A 63 5.98 28.83 -26.40
CA LYS A 63 6.46 30.20 -26.62
C LYS A 63 5.84 30.69 -27.93
N GLU A 64 4.89 31.60 -27.84
CA GLU A 64 4.54 32.51 -28.93
C GLU A 64 4.65 33.94 -28.39
N GLU A 65 5.89 34.37 -28.16
CA GLU A 65 6.24 35.76 -28.41
C GLU A 65 6.22 35.95 -29.94
N ASP A 66 5.72 37.11 -30.37
CA ASP A 66 5.77 37.63 -31.75
C ASP A 66 4.70 37.16 -32.77
N VAL A 67 3.44 37.58 -32.56
CA VAL A 67 2.59 38.01 -33.70
C VAL A 67 1.82 39.30 -33.36
N ILE A 68 2.55 40.42 -33.42
CA ILE A 68 2.22 41.57 -34.28
C ILE A 68 0.89 42.29 -33.99
N SER A 69 1.02 43.41 -33.28
CA SER A 69 0.48 44.74 -33.62
C SER A 69 -0.48 44.80 -34.84
N GLY A 70 -1.79 44.95 -34.60
CA GLY A 70 -2.73 45.08 -35.71
C GLY A 70 -4.18 45.46 -35.38
N PHE A 71 -4.49 46.01 -34.19
CA PHE A 71 -5.87 46.43 -33.87
C PHE A 71 -5.95 47.77 -33.10
N SER A 72 -5.00 48.68 -33.36
CA SER A 72 -5.21 50.11 -33.12
C SER A 72 -5.90 50.71 -34.36
N ALA A 73 -7.23 50.58 -34.46
CA ALA A 73 -8.13 51.47 -35.21
C ALA A 73 -9.50 50.79 -35.42
N MET A 74 -10.42 50.82 -34.44
CA MET A 74 -11.86 50.71 -34.74
C MET A 74 -12.84 51.03 -33.60
N PHE A 75 -12.45 51.80 -32.58
CA PHE A 75 -13.42 52.39 -31.63
C PHE A 75 -12.99 53.81 -31.26
N GLY A 76 -13.27 54.73 -32.19
CA GLY A 76 -13.60 56.13 -31.94
C GLY A 76 -15.07 56.33 -32.27
#